data_AF-A0A966FET8-F1
#
_entry.id   AF-A0A966FET8-F1
#
_cell.length_a   1.000
_cell.length_b   1.000
_cell.length_c   1.000
_cell.angle_alpha   90.00
_cell.angle_beta   90.00
_cell.angle_gamma   90.00
#
_symmetry.space_group_name_H-M   'P 1'
#
loop_
_entity.id
_entity.type
_entity.pdbx_description
1 polymer ?
#
loop_
_entity_poly.entity_id
_entity_poly.type
_entity_poly.pdbx_seq_one_letter_code
_entity_poly.pdbx_strand_id
1 'polypeptide(L)'
;MMWLLLLLLVVVVLVGGGMWGWPLLAGILGASRVSDKPGALNSIAQLMRKYDITPAEVEAAFHAPVSSGAVPAPRSRGDIAKTLFTYLGAIFILAGVGTYIGTFWESMGSVMRVFMTLGVGYILLVVLVSALREDKYPRLILPLALAAVLMMTGGWFVLIHEVFPRG
;
A
#
# COMPACT_ATOMS: atom_id res chain seq x y z
N MET A 1 9.65 5.55 30.46
CA MET A 1 9.09 6.18 29.25
C MET A 1 10.06 6.23 28.07
N MET A 2 11.28 6.77 28.21
CA MET A 2 12.22 6.97 27.07
C MET A 2 12.68 5.67 26.38
N TRP A 3 12.82 4.57 27.14
CA TRP A 3 13.19 3.25 26.62
C TRP A 3 12.13 2.59 25.74
N LEU A 4 10.84 2.84 26.03
CA LEU A 4 9.73 2.33 25.22
C LEU A 4 9.66 3.04 23.85
N LEU A 5 9.97 4.34 23.81
CA LEU A 5 10.02 5.11 22.57
C LEU A 5 11.19 4.68 21.66
N LEU A 6 12.35 4.37 22.25
CA LEU A 6 13.48 3.84 21.50
C LEU A 6 13.19 2.46 20.92
N LEU A 7 12.54 1.57 21.68
CA LEU A 7 12.10 0.27 21.18
C LEU A 7 11.09 0.41 20.03
N LEU A 8 10.13 1.32 20.16
CA LEU A 8 9.13 1.57 19.12
C LEU A 8 9.78 2.12 17.84
N LEU A 9 10.75 3.03 17.97
CA LEU A 9 11.51 3.58 16.85
C LEU A 9 12.37 2.49 16.18
N VAL A 10 13.02 1.63 16.96
CA VAL A 10 13.80 0.49 16.44
C VAL A 10 12.91 -0.51 15.71
N VAL A 11 11.72 -0.82 16.22
CA VAL A 11 10.75 -1.71 15.55
C VAL A 11 10.22 -1.06 14.25
N VAL A 12 9.92 0.22 14.24
CA VAL A 12 9.51 0.96 13.03
C VAL A 12 10.64 1.00 11.99
N VAL A 13 11.90 1.12 12.41
CA VAL A 13 13.07 1.10 11.51
C VAL A 13 13.40 -0.31 11.03
N LEU A 14 13.22 -1.36 11.83
CA LEU A 14 13.42 -2.76 11.42
C LEU A 14 12.32 -3.24 10.46
N VAL A 15 11.07 -2.94 10.76
CA VAL A 15 9.91 -3.27 9.90
C VAL A 15 9.88 -2.37 8.65
N GLY A 16 10.25 -1.09 8.80
CA GLY A 16 10.38 -0.15 7.69
C GLY A 16 11.58 -0.43 6.79
N GLY A 17 12.71 -0.83 7.36
CA GLY A 17 13.96 -1.12 6.65
C GLY A 17 13.87 -2.38 5.78
N GLY A 18 13.21 -3.44 6.27
CA GLY A 18 12.99 -4.66 5.49
C GLY A 18 12.06 -4.46 4.28
N MET A 19 11.10 -3.54 4.39
CA MET A 19 10.11 -3.28 3.34
C MET A 19 10.61 -2.28 2.28
N TRP A 20 11.56 -1.40 2.63
CA TRP A 20 12.15 -0.39 1.73
C TRP A 20 13.47 -0.80 1.05
N GLY A 21 14.12 -1.88 1.48
CA GLY A 21 15.35 -2.38 0.83
C GLY A 21 15.12 -2.98 -0.56
N TRP A 22 13.93 -3.55 -0.79
CA TRP A 22 13.58 -4.24 -2.04
C TRP A 22 13.58 -3.32 -3.29
N PRO A 23 13.02 -2.09 -3.28
CA PRO A 23 13.08 -1.19 -4.44
C PRO A 23 14.51 -0.71 -4.78
N LEU A 24 15.41 -0.59 -3.80
CA LEU A 24 16.81 -0.22 -4.04
C LEU A 24 17.61 -1.39 -4.62
N LEU A 25 17.42 -2.60 -4.09
CA LEU A 25 18.01 -3.83 -4.64
C LEU A 25 17.50 -4.13 -6.06
N ALA A 26 16.21 -3.92 -6.32
CA ALA A 26 15.63 -4.06 -7.66
C ALA A 26 16.18 -3.03 -8.66
N GLY A 27 16.54 -1.83 -8.19
CA GLY A 27 17.19 -0.80 -9.01
C GLY A 27 18.64 -1.15 -9.39
N ILE A 28 19.39 -1.77 -8.48
CA ILE A 28 20.79 -2.14 -8.72
C ILE A 28 20.89 -3.43 -9.54
N LEU A 29 19.98 -4.40 -9.33
CA LEU A 29 19.94 -5.66 -10.09
C LEU A 29 19.24 -5.53 -11.46
N GLY A 30 18.46 -4.47 -11.69
CA GLY A 30 17.76 -4.22 -12.96
C GLY A 30 18.58 -3.48 -14.03
N ALA A 31 19.81 -3.09 -13.71
CA ALA A 31 20.66 -2.23 -14.57
C ALA A 31 21.50 -3.00 -15.60
N SER A 32 21.53 -4.34 -15.56
CA SER A 32 22.15 -5.15 -16.62
C SER A 32 21.19 -5.38 -17.80
N ARG A 33 20.50 -4.31 -18.23
CA ARG A 33 19.84 -4.30 -19.53
C ARG A 33 20.92 -4.26 -20.58
N VAL A 34 21.02 -5.35 -21.35
CA VAL A 34 21.70 -5.49 -22.63
C VAL A 34 21.89 -4.13 -23.31
N SER A 35 23.08 -3.54 -23.21
CA SER A 35 23.39 -2.22 -23.79
C SER A 35 23.71 -2.30 -25.27
N ASP A 36 23.78 -3.51 -25.82
CA ASP A 36 24.32 -3.75 -27.14
C ASP A 36 23.21 -4.21 -28.08
N LYS A 37 23.02 -3.46 -29.18
CA LYS A 37 22.19 -3.83 -30.33
C LYS A 37 22.29 -5.32 -30.71
N PRO A 38 23.48 -5.94 -30.80
CA PRO A 38 23.61 -7.37 -31.08
C PRO A 38 23.05 -8.29 -29.97
N GLY A 39 23.17 -7.91 -28.70
CA GLY A 39 22.61 -8.68 -27.58
C GLY A 39 21.08 -8.62 -27.53
N ALA A 40 20.50 -7.47 -27.91
CA ALA A 40 19.05 -7.28 -27.98
C ALA A 40 18.46 -8.16 -29.10
N LEU A 41 19.10 -8.19 -30.27
CA LEU A 41 18.73 -9.07 -31.38
C LEU A 41 18.80 -10.55 -31.00
N ASN A 42 19.82 -10.97 -30.26
CA ASN A 42 19.93 -12.37 -29.81
C ASN A 42 18.82 -12.73 -28.81
N SER A 43 18.48 -11.82 -27.89
CA SER A 43 17.40 -12.00 -26.93
C SER A 43 16.04 -12.10 -27.62
N ILE A 44 15.80 -11.27 -28.65
CA ILE A 44 14.59 -11.33 -29.49
C ILE A 44 14.54 -12.67 -30.23
N ALA A 45 15.63 -13.11 -30.85
CA ALA A 45 15.69 -14.40 -31.57
C ALA A 45 15.50 -15.61 -30.63
N GLN A 46 15.94 -15.50 -29.38
CA GLN A 46 15.71 -16.51 -28.36
C GLN A 46 14.25 -16.53 -27.88
N LEU A 47 13.62 -15.36 -27.75
CA LEU A 47 12.20 -15.24 -27.42
C LEU A 47 11.32 -15.79 -28.55
N MET A 48 11.64 -15.46 -29.80
CA MET A 48 10.92 -15.97 -30.97
C MET A 48 11.00 -17.48 -31.06
N ARG A 49 12.18 -18.08 -30.83
CA ARG A 49 12.34 -19.55 -30.81
C ARG A 49 11.62 -20.23 -29.64
N LYS A 50 11.57 -19.58 -28.47
CA LYS A 50 10.93 -20.16 -27.28
C LYS A 50 9.41 -20.24 -27.40
N TYR A 51 8.81 -19.27 -28.09
CA TYR A 51 7.36 -19.15 -28.23
C TYR A 51 6.86 -19.43 -29.64
N ASP A 52 7.71 -20.00 -30.51
CA ASP A 52 7.41 -20.31 -31.92
C ASP A 52 6.83 -19.11 -32.70
N ILE A 53 7.31 -17.90 -32.37
CA ILE A 53 6.80 -16.67 -32.97
C ILE A 53 7.46 -16.50 -34.33
N THR A 54 6.63 -16.42 -35.37
CA THR A 54 7.10 -16.19 -36.73
C THR A 54 7.41 -14.70 -36.96
N PRO A 55 8.37 -14.36 -37.83
CA PRO A 55 8.67 -12.96 -38.14
C PRO A 55 7.46 -12.20 -38.72
N ALA A 56 6.56 -12.91 -39.43
CA ALA A 56 5.33 -12.34 -39.97
C ALA A 56 4.33 -11.93 -38.87
N GLU A 57 4.26 -12.66 -37.76
CA GLU A 57 3.42 -12.30 -36.61
C GLU A 57 3.97 -11.11 -35.83
N VAL A 58 5.29 -10.96 -35.77
CA VAL A 58 5.94 -9.78 -35.18
C VAL A 58 5.63 -8.55 -36.02
N GLU A 59 5.78 -8.64 -37.34
CA GLU A 59 5.44 -7.55 -38.27
C GLU A 59 3.94 -7.20 -38.21
N ALA A 60 3.07 -8.20 -38.14
CA ALA A 60 1.63 -8.00 -37.93
C ALA A 60 1.32 -7.32 -36.59
N ALA A 61 2.03 -7.66 -35.51
CA ALA A 61 1.88 -7.00 -34.21
C ALA A 61 2.42 -5.56 -34.19
N PHE A 62 3.42 -5.24 -35.02
CA PHE A 62 3.91 -3.87 -35.22
C PHE A 62 2.96 -3.01 -36.05
N HIS A 63 2.24 -3.61 -37.01
CA HIS A 63 1.29 -2.92 -37.87
C HIS A 63 -0.15 -2.92 -37.34
N ALA A 64 -0.47 -3.79 -36.38
CA ALA A 64 -1.73 -3.73 -35.67
C ALA A 64 -1.80 -2.43 -34.84
N PRO A 65 -2.88 -1.64 -34.92
CA PRO A 65 -3.08 -0.53 -34.01
C PRO A 65 -3.13 -1.09 -32.60
N VAL A 66 -2.11 -0.75 -31.81
CA VAL A 66 -1.98 -1.17 -30.42
C VAL A 66 -3.26 -0.80 -29.69
N SER A 67 -4.08 -1.80 -29.40
CA SER A 67 -5.27 -1.66 -28.57
C SER A 67 -4.79 -1.42 -27.15
N SER A 68 -4.49 -0.18 -26.79
CA SER A 68 -4.36 0.40 -25.44
C SER A 68 -3.83 -0.51 -24.32
N GLY A 69 -2.93 -1.43 -24.64
CA GLY A 69 -2.23 -2.28 -23.69
C GLY A 69 -1.02 -1.51 -23.20
N ALA A 70 -1.19 -0.89 -22.04
CA ALA A 70 -0.22 -0.01 -21.38
C ALA A 70 1.24 -0.47 -21.56
N VAL A 71 1.95 0.23 -22.46
CA VAL A 71 3.41 0.34 -22.39
C VAL A 71 3.73 0.89 -21.01
N PRO A 72 4.52 0.22 -20.16
CA PRO A 72 4.95 0.82 -18.90
C PRO A 72 5.89 1.97 -19.24
N ALA A 73 5.33 3.16 -19.34
CA ALA A 73 6.07 4.40 -19.48
C ALA A 73 7.11 4.47 -18.34
N PRO A 74 8.31 5.02 -18.60
CA PRO A 74 9.27 5.30 -17.54
C PRO A 74 8.56 6.13 -16.47
N ARG A 75 8.58 5.63 -15.21
CA ARG A 75 7.89 6.23 -14.06
C ARG A 75 8.02 7.75 -14.11
N SER A 76 6.92 8.43 -14.44
CA SER A 76 6.91 9.87 -14.56
C SER A 76 7.21 10.47 -13.19
N ARG A 77 7.96 11.58 -13.14
CA ARG A 77 8.18 12.35 -11.91
C ARG A 77 6.86 12.70 -11.20
N GLY A 78 5.77 12.81 -11.99
CA GLY A 78 4.41 12.97 -11.49
C GLY A 78 3.87 11.76 -10.71
N ASP A 79 4.21 10.53 -11.08
CA ASP A 79 3.77 9.33 -10.37
C ASP A 79 4.43 9.20 -8.99
N ILE A 80 5.69 9.63 -8.89
CA ILE A 80 6.42 9.66 -7.61
C ILE A 80 5.80 10.71 -6.68
N ALA A 81 5.57 11.92 -7.18
CA ALA A 81 4.92 12.98 -6.39
C ALA A 81 3.51 12.57 -5.93
N LYS A 82 2.72 11.96 -6.82
CA LYS A 82 1.38 11.43 -6.48
C LYS A 82 1.43 10.37 -5.40
N THR A 83 2.39 9.45 -5.50
CA THR A 83 2.58 8.38 -4.50
C THR A 83 2.97 8.96 -3.14
N LEU A 84 3.92 9.90 -3.11
CA LEU A 84 4.33 10.58 -1.87
C LEU A 84 3.19 11.36 -1.23
N PHE A 85 2.42 12.11 -2.02
CA PHE A 85 1.28 12.87 -1.50
C PHE A 85 0.19 11.96 -0.95
N THR A 86 -0.03 10.81 -1.58
CA THR A 86 -0.99 9.80 -1.11
C THR A 86 -0.54 9.20 0.23
N TYR A 87 0.74 8.79 0.34
CA TYR A 87 1.27 8.27 1.61
C TYR A 87 1.28 9.32 2.71
N LEU A 88 1.66 10.56 2.39
CA LEU A 88 1.68 11.65 3.35
C LEU A 88 0.27 11.95 3.86
N GLY A 89 -0.73 11.99 2.96
CA GLY A 89 -2.14 12.15 3.34
C GLY A 89 -2.64 11.02 4.22
N ALA A 90 -2.33 9.77 3.88
CA ALA A 90 -2.74 8.61 4.68
C ALA A 90 -2.13 8.63 6.09
N ILE A 91 -0.83 8.94 6.20
CA ILE A 91 -0.14 9.08 7.50
C ILE A 91 -0.75 10.24 8.30
N PHE A 92 -1.01 11.37 7.66
CA PHE A 92 -1.58 12.54 8.32
C PHE A 92 -2.99 12.28 8.85
N ILE A 93 -3.82 11.53 8.12
CA ILE A 93 -5.15 11.11 8.58
C ILE A 93 -5.02 10.16 9.78
N LEU A 94 -4.19 9.12 9.69
CA LEU A 94 -3.99 8.19 10.81
C LEU A 94 -3.45 8.90 12.06
N ALA A 95 -2.41 9.72 11.89
CA ALA A 95 -1.80 10.48 12.97
C ALA A 95 -2.76 11.51 13.55
N GLY A 96 -3.56 12.19 12.71
CA GLY A 96 -4.55 13.17 13.14
C GLY A 96 -5.65 12.54 14.00
N VAL A 97 -6.23 11.42 13.56
CA VAL A 97 -7.25 10.69 14.34
C VAL A 97 -6.65 10.18 15.65
N GLY A 98 -5.47 9.55 15.61
CA GLY A 98 -4.80 9.05 16.83
C GLY A 98 -4.45 10.16 17.81
N THR A 99 -3.93 11.28 17.32
CA THR A 99 -3.59 12.45 18.16
C THR A 99 -4.84 13.07 18.76
N TYR A 100 -5.91 13.24 17.97
CA TYR A 100 -7.18 13.77 18.47
C TYR A 100 -7.78 12.91 19.57
N ILE A 101 -7.81 11.58 19.38
CA ILE A 101 -8.28 10.65 20.40
C ILE A 101 -7.42 10.76 21.64
N GLY A 102 -6.08 10.80 21.51
CA GLY A 102 -5.16 10.88 22.64
C GLY A 102 -5.21 12.20 23.41
N THR A 103 -5.34 13.34 22.74
CA THR A 103 -5.35 14.66 23.39
C THR A 103 -6.69 14.98 24.06
N PHE A 104 -7.80 14.57 23.44
CA PHE A 104 -9.14 14.83 23.96
C PHE A 104 -9.73 13.68 24.77
N TRP A 105 -9.01 12.56 24.93
CA TRP A 105 -9.49 11.38 25.64
C TRP A 105 -10.14 11.71 26.99
N GLU A 106 -9.43 12.46 27.85
CA GLU A 106 -9.90 12.78 29.22
C GLU A 106 -11.09 13.74 29.24
N SER A 107 -11.26 14.55 28.20
CA SER A 107 -12.40 15.45 28.06
C SER A 107 -13.63 14.81 27.42
N MET A 108 -13.47 13.64 26.78
CA MET A 108 -14.56 12.92 26.14
C MET A 108 -15.37 12.14 27.16
N GLY A 109 -16.69 12.32 27.15
CA GLY A 109 -17.60 11.43 27.85
C GLY A 109 -17.57 10.01 27.28
N SER A 110 -18.01 9.05 28.08
CA SER A 110 -18.02 7.60 27.78
C SER A 110 -18.56 7.28 26.37
N VAL A 111 -19.74 7.81 26.03
CA VAL A 111 -20.38 7.62 24.71
C VAL A 111 -19.53 8.16 23.55
N MET A 112 -18.88 9.31 23.75
CA MET A 112 -18.05 9.95 22.73
C MET A 112 -16.78 9.13 22.45
N ARG A 113 -16.16 8.55 23.49
CA ARG A 113 -14.99 7.66 23.35
C ARG A 113 -15.33 6.41 22.55
N VAL A 114 -16.47 5.79 22.83
CA VAL A 114 -16.96 4.63 22.07
C VAL A 114 -17.23 5.02 20.62
N PHE A 115 -17.91 6.13 20.37
CA PHE A 115 -18.19 6.59 19.00
C PHE A 115 -16.91 6.88 18.20
N MET A 116 -15.92 7.54 18.79
CA MET A 116 -14.69 7.88 18.07
C MET A 116 -13.81 6.67 17.79
N THR A 117 -13.74 5.71 18.71
CA THR A 117 -12.89 4.51 18.53
C THR A 117 -13.60 3.46 17.67
N LEU A 118 -14.81 3.06 18.06
CA LEU A 118 -15.59 2.04 17.38
C LEU A 118 -16.12 2.55 16.04
N GLY A 119 -16.57 3.81 15.96
CA GLY A 119 -17.10 4.41 14.75
C GLY A 119 -16.06 4.53 13.63
N VAL A 120 -14.83 4.91 13.95
CA VAL A 120 -13.72 4.91 12.97
C VAL A 120 -13.45 3.49 12.45
N GLY A 121 -13.49 2.49 13.33
CA GLY A 121 -13.40 1.07 12.94
C GLY A 121 -14.49 0.64 11.96
N TYR A 122 -15.75 1.03 12.21
CA TYR A 122 -16.86 0.76 11.29
C TYR A 122 -16.74 1.49 9.95
N ILE A 123 -16.28 2.74 9.94
CA ILE A 123 -16.03 3.47 8.69
C ILE A 123 -14.96 2.75 7.86
N LEU A 124 -13.86 2.34 8.48
CA LEU A 124 -12.81 1.54 7.83
C LEU A 124 -13.37 0.23 7.26
N LEU A 125 -14.28 -0.43 7.98
CA LEU A 125 -14.94 -1.65 7.51
C LEU A 125 -15.84 -1.38 6.29
N VAL A 126 -16.61 -0.30 6.28
CA VAL A 126 -17.44 0.08 5.12
C VAL A 126 -16.55 0.35 3.90
N VAL A 127 -15.46 1.08 4.07
CA VAL A 127 -14.49 1.33 2.99
C VAL A 127 -13.86 0.03 2.51
N LEU A 128 -13.53 -0.90 3.41
CA LEU A 128 -12.99 -2.22 3.07
C LEU A 128 -13.99 -3.05 2.26
N VAL A 129 -15.26 -3.11 2.68
CA VAL A 129 -16.31 -3.83 1.95
C VAL A 129 -16.52 -3.21 0.56
N SER A 130 -16.49 -1.88 0.46
CA SER A 130 -16.54 -1.19 -0.83
C SER A 130 -15.35 -1.55 -1.72
N ALA A 131 -14.14 -1.57 -1.15
CA ALA A 131 -12.91 -1.92 -1.86
C ALA A 131 -12.84 -3.41 -2.26
N LEU A 132 -13.55 -4.29 -1.55
CA LEU A 132 -13.70 -5.71 -1.91
C LEU A 132 -14.70 -5.91 -3.05
N ARG A 133 -15.69 -5.04 -3.20
CA ARG A 133 -16.70 -5.12 -4.27
C ARG A 133 -16.19 -4.60 -5.61
N GLU A 134 -15.35 -3.57 -5.58
CA GLU A 134 -14.70 -3.03 -6.75
C GLU A 134 -13.28 -3.59 -6.80
N ASP A 135 -12.99 -4.59 -7.64
CA ASP A 135 -11.65 -5.19 -7.90
C ASP A 135 -10.59 -4.19 -8.42
N LYS A 136 -10.83 -2.89 -8.23
CA LYS A 136 -10.07 -1.74 -8.67
C LYS A 136 -8.75 -1.57 -7.89
N TYR A 137 -8.67 -2.05 -6.64
CA TYR A 137 -7.52 -1.84 -5.76
C TYR A 137 -7.11 -3.05 -4.90
N PRO A 138 -6.70 -4.19 -5.49
CA PRO A 138 -6.41 -5.43 -4.76
C PRO A 138 -5.27 -5.29 -3.73
N ARG A 139 -4.30 -4.40 -3.98
CA ARG A 139 -3.18 -4.16 -3.06
C ARG A 139 -3.56 -3.36 -1.80
N LEU A 140 -4.71 -2.69 -1.80
CA LEU A 140 -5.15 -1.85 -0.68
C LEU A 140 -6.04 -2.62 0.31
N ILE A 141 -6.60 -3.75 -0.11
CA ILE A 141 -7.49 -4.59 0.69
C ILE A 141 -6.77 -5.09 1.95
N LEU A 142 -5.56 -5.61 1.82
CA LEU A 142 -4.80 -6.17 2.94
C LEU A 142 -4.47 -5.13 4.03
N PRO A 143 -3.84 -3.98 3.74
CA PRO A 143 -3.55 -2.99 4.77
C PRO A 143 -4.83 -2.40 5.37
N LEU A 144 -5.89 -2.23 4.57
CA LEU A 144 -7.17 -1.72 5.05
C LEU A 144 -7.89 -2.73 5.96
N ALA A 145 -7.79 -4.02 5.67
CA ALA A 145 -8.30 -5.09 6.52
C ALA A 145 -7.58 -5.14 7.86
N LEU A 146 -6.26 -5.05 7.87
CA LEU A 146 -5.48 -4.99 9.11
C LEU A 146 -5.83 -3.75 9.94
N ALA A 147 -5.93 -2.59 9.30
CA ALA A 147 -6.33 -1.35 9.98
C ALA A 147 -7.76 -1.46 10.57
N ALA A 148 -8.70 -2.02 9.81
CA ALA A 148 -10.07 -2.23 10.26
C ALA A 148 -10.12 -3.18 11.45
N VAL A 149 -9.46 -4.35 11.39
CA VAL A 149 -9.46 -5.33 12.49
C VAL A 149 -8.84 -4.76 13.74
N LEU A 150 -7.70 -4.07 13.64
CA LEU A 150 -7.04 -3.45 14.80
C LEU A 150 -7.92 -2.38 15.45
N MET A 151 -8.49 -1.47 14.66
CA MET A 151 -9.36 -0.41 15.20
C MET A 151 -10.67 -0.95 15.75
N MET A 152 -11.27 -1.92 15.08
CA MET A 152 -12.51 -2.52 15.54
C MET A 152 -12.28 -3.26 16.86
N THR A 153 -11.20 -4.06 16.96
CA THR A 153 -10.84 -4.75 18.20
C THR A 153 -10.60 -3.75 19.33
N GLY A 154 -9.80 -2.71 19.09
CA GLY A 154 -9.54 -1.66 20.09
C GLY A 154 -10.81 -0.93 20.53
N GLY A 155 -11.68 -0.56 19.60
CA GLY A 155 -12.96 0.09 19.91
C GLY A 155 -13.90 -0.81 20.73
N TRP A 156 -13.91 -2.12 20.47
CA TRP A 156 -14.70 -3.06 21.27
C TRP A 156 -14.21 -3.15 22.72
N PHE A 157 -12.89 -3.13 22.94
CA PHE A 157 -12.33 -3.04 24.30
C PHE A 157 -12.74 -1.75 25.00
N VAL A 158 -12.71 -0.62 24.30
CA VAL A 158 -13.17 0.66 24.85
C VAL A 158 -14.65 0.59 25.22
N LEU A 159 -15.50 0.03 24.35
CA LEU A 159 -16.92 -0.15 24.63
C LEU A 159 -17.15 -1.00 25.87
N ILE A 160 -16.44 -2.12 26.02
CA ILE A 160 -16.58 -3.00 27.19
C ILE A 160 -16.14 -2.27 28.46
N HIS A 161 -14.99 -1.60 28.43
CA HIS A 161 -14.46 -0.88 29.59
C HIS A 161 -15.40 0.26 30.04
N GLU A 162 -16.00 0.96 29.08
CA GLU A 162 -16.86 2.12 29.33
C GLU A 162 -18.29 1.73 29.74
N VAL A 163 -18.87 0.69 29.12
CA VAL A 163 -20.26 0.27 29.37
C VAL A 163 -20.35 -0.76 30.52
N PHE A 164 -19.33 -1.59 30.69
CA PHE A 164 -19.28 -2.65 31.70
C PHE A 164 -18.05 -2.50 32.63
N PRO A 165 -17.96 -1.42 33.43
CA PRO A 165 -16.80 -1.14 34.28
C PRO A 165 -16.59 -2.12 35.46
N ARG A 166 -17.39 -3.18 35.58
CA ARG A 166 -17.32 -4.21 36.63
C ARG A 166 -17.31 -5.65 36.08
N GLY A 167 -17.02 -5.83 34.78
CA GLY A 167 -16.87 -7.14 34.14
C GLY A 167 -15.52 -7.78 34.39
#